data_AF-A0A3E0K9G9-F1
#
_entry.id   AF-A0A3E0K9G9-F1
#
_cell.length_a   1.000
_cell.length_b   1.000
_cell.length_c   1.000
_cell.angle_alpha   90.00
_cell.angle_beta   90.00
_cell.angle_gamma   90.00
#
_symmetry.space_group_name_H-M   'P 1'
#
loop_
_entity.id
_entity.type
_entity.pdbx_description
1 polymer ?
#
loop_
_entity_poly.entity_id
_entity_poly.type
_entity_poly.pdbx_seq_one_letter_code
_entity_poly.pdbx_strand_id
1 'polypeptide(L)'
;GRLVIQADETGEAHQLKFDEGALWRELGITGDDGEILDTAQLQSAQDAVFKIEGLTIARSSNKIDDVIEGVTFTLQGEGETVIDIKRDEAAVLDAVRKFVEQYNSTMSFIQSRSSDGGVLQGDTLLMRIAFQLRSDITARVDGAGLAYNQLAAVGISIDRHGTMTLNEAKLREALADDPEAVQKLFAATQDADGFDGVTARLESRFQAWLQAGDGLLAARQKMFGDRMKAIDDSIEQMERRLEIREQNLMRQFIALEEVMAAFQTQAMWLEGQINQLNLMTAASAQRRR
;
A
#
# COMPACT_ATOMS: atom_id res chain seq x y z
N GLY A 1 -23.98 -20.03 50.32
CA GLY A 1 -22.91 -19.43 49.50
C GLY A 1 -22.54 -18.10 50.11
N ARG A 2 -21.30 -17.65 49.93
CA ARG A 2 -20.86 -16.32 50.38
C ARG A 2 -20.95 -15.35 49.20
N LEU A 3 -21.57 -14.19 49.38
CA LEU A 3 -21.52 -13.08 48.43
C LEU A 3 -20.22 -12.31 48.66
N VAL A 4 -19.50 -12.02 47.58
CA VAL A 4 -18.29 -11.20 47.61
C VAL A 4 -18.47 -10.11 46.55
N ILE A 5 -18.27 -8.86 46.96
CA ILE A 5 -18.37 -7.68 46.09
C ILE A 5 -17.01 -7.01 46.15
N GLN A 6 -16.46 -6.70 44.99
CA GLN A 6 -15.17 -6.05 44.83
C GLN A 6 -15.34 -4.89 43.86
N ALA A 7 -14.66 -3.76 44.11
CA ALA A 7 -14.58 -2.67 43.15
C ALA A 7 -13.69 -3.08 41.96
N ASP A 8 -14.09 -2.70 40.75
CA ASP A 8 -13.31 -2.96 39.53
C ASP A 8 -12.05 -2.08 39.44
N GLU A 9 -12.05 -0.95 40.15
CA GLU A 9 -10.97 0.04 40.18
C GLU A 9 -10.32 0.10 41.57
N THR A 10 -9.02 0.38 41.60
CA THR A 10 -8.22 0.55 42.83
C THR A 10 -8.16 2.01 43.25
N GLY A 11 -7.75 2.27 44.50
CA GLY A 11 -7.59 3.61 45.04
C GLY A 11 -8.72 4.03 45.98
N GLU A 12 -8.42 4.88 46.95
CA GLU A 12 -9.34 5.28 48.02
C GLU A 12 -10.64 5.90 47.48
N ALA A 13 -10.56 6.59 46.33
CA ALA A 13 -11.72 7.17 45.66
C ALA A 13 -12.76 6.13 45.19
N HIS A 14 -12.35 4.86 45.02
CA HIS A 14 -13.17 3.76 44.55
C HIS A 14 -13.65 2.84 45.68
N GLN A 15 -13.52 3.27 46.93
CA GLN A 15 -14.13 2.60 48.08
C GLN A 15 -15.64 2.44 47.85
N LEU A 16 -16.14 1.20 47.96
CA LEU A 16 -17.56 0.90 47.77
C LEU A 16 -18.41 1.66 48.80
N LYS A 17 -19.54 2.20 48.33
CA LYS A 17 -20.58 2.80 49.15
C LYS A 17 -21.89 2.13 48.83
N PHE A 18 -22.65 1.80 49.86
CA PHE A 18 -23.97 1.20 49.74
C PHE A 18 -25.02 2.22 50.18
N ASP A 19 -26.21 2.12 49.62
CA ASP A 19 -27.34 2.92 50.09
C ASP A 19 -27.86 2.37 51.43
N GLU A 20 -28.68 3.16 52.13
CA GLU A 20 -29.27 2.78 53.44
C GLU A 20 -30.37 1.70 53.33
N GLY A 21 -30.40 0.97 52.21
CA GLY A 21 -31.39 -0.05 51.91
C GLY A 21 -31.39 -1.19 52.92
N ALA A 22 -32.58 -1.72 53.22
CA ALA A 22 -32.73 -2.84 54.15
C ALA A 22 -31.97 -4.10 53.71
N LEU A 23 -31.78 -4.29 52.40
CA LEU A 23 -31.11 -5.46 51.83
C LEU A 23 -29.65 -5.59 52.32
N TRP A 24 -28.86 -4.52 52.31
CA TRP A 24 -27.45 -4.58 52.69
C TRP A 24 -27.24 -4.84 54.18
N ARG A 25 -28.17 -4.33 55.01
CA ARG A 25 -28.23 -4.62 56.45
C ARG A 25 -28.62 -6.07 56.73
N GLU A 26 -29.63 -6.60 56.04
CA GLU A 26 -30.02 -8.02 56.15
C GLU A 26 -28.91 -8.97 55.70
N LEU A 27 -28.12 -8.57 54.70
CA LEU A 27 -26.93 -9.29 54.24
C LEU A 27 -25.72 -9.11 55.17
N GLY A 28 -25.81 -8.28 56.21
CA GLY A 28 -24.75 -8.02 57.17
C GLY A 28 -23.55 -7.26 56.57
N ILE A 29 -23.76 -6.48 55.52
CA ILE A 29 -22.73 -5.70 54.83
C ILE A 29 -22.63 -4.29 55.43
N THR A 30 -23.77 -3.67 55.77
CA THR A 30 -23.82 -2.30 56.32
C THR A 30 -24.45 -2.23 57.71
N GLY A 31 -24.10 -1.18 58.47
CA GLY A 31 -24.74 -0.78 59.72
C GLY A 31 -26.03 0.02 59.51
N ASP A 32 -26.65 0.45 60.62
CA ASP A 32 -27.88 1.26 60.60
C ASP A 32 -27.69 2.66 60.00
N ASP A 33 -26.45 3.12 59.92
CA ASP A 33 -26.00 4.37 59.32
C ASP A 33 -25.53 4.22 57.86
N GLY A 34 -25.62 3.01 57.29
CA GLY A 34 -25.18 2.74 55.91
C GLY A 34 -23.68 2.52 55.75
N GLU A 35 -22.88 2.64 56.82
CA GLU A 35 -21.44 2.37 56.80
C GLU A 35 -21.16 0.87 56.67
N ILE A 36 -20.06 0.51 56.00
CA ILE A 36 -19.65 -0.89 55.86
C ILE A 36 -19.17 -1.41 57.22
N LEU A 37 -19.68 -2.55 57.65
CA LEU A 37 -19.24 -3.18 58.91
C LEU A 37 -17.81 -3.73 58.78
N ASP A 38 -16.97 -3.56 59.81
CA ASP A 38 -15.61 -4.12 59.86
C ASP A 38 -15.58 -5.65 59.64
N THR A 39 -16.64 -6.34 60.07
CA THR A 39 -16.80 -7.79 59.87
C THR A 39 -17.11 -8.17 58.41
N ALA A 40 -17.61 -7.23 57.62
CA ALA A 40 -17.92 -7.39 56.20
C ALA A 40 -16.77 -6.92 55.30
N GLN A 41 -15.94 -5.98 55.76
CA GLN A 41 -14.81 -5.45 55.01
C GLN A 41 -13.64 -6.43 55.00
N LEU A 42 -13.29 -6.96 53.82
CA LEU A 42 -12.15 -7.86 53.65
C LEU A 42 -10.84 -7.11 53.38
N GLN A 43 -10.91 -6.02 52.62
CA GLN A 43 -9.77 -5.19 52.23
C GLN A 43 -10.27 -3.76 51.99
N SER A 44 -9.56 -2.76 52.51
CA SER A 44 -9.81 -1.36 52.20
C SER A 44 -9.19 -0.97 50.86
N ALA A 45 -9.87 -0.09 50.13
CA ALA A 45 -9.24 0.57 49.00
C ALA A 45 -8.12 1.49 49.50
N GLN A 46 -6.98 1.47 48.81
CA GLN A 46 -5.80 2.25 49.17
C GLN A 46 -5.17 2.79 47.89
N ASP A 47 -4.68 4.02 47.96
CA ASP A 47 -3.87 4.60 46.90
C ASP A 47 -2.43 4.04 46.98
N ALA A 48 -1.81 3.86 45.82
CA ALA A 48 -0.40 3.57 45.72
C ALA A 48 0.40 4.82 46.12
N VAL A 49 1.26 4.69 47.12
CA VAL A 49 2.15 5.77 47.60
C VAL A 49 3.60 5.36 47.37
N PHE A 50 4.34 6.19 46.63
CA PHE A 50 5.74 5.92 46.29
C PHE A 50 6.56 7.22 46.27
N LYS A 51 7.88 7.10 46.15
CA LYS A 51 8.81 8.24 46.09
C LYS A 51 9.67 8.20 44.83
N ILE A 52 9.83 9.35 44.18
CA ILE A 52 10.78 9.56 43.07
C ILE A 52 11.65 10.75 43.43
N GLU A 53 12.98 10.56 43.48
CA GLU A 53 13.94 11.61 43.85
C GLU A 53 13.58 12.32 45.18
N GLY A 54 12.99 11.57 46.13
CA GLY A 54 12.54 12.08 47.44
C GLY A 54 11.15 12.75 47.45
N LEU A 55 10.49 12.94 46.31
CA LEU A 55 9.13 13.47 46.22
C LEU A 55 8.10 12.34 46.40
N THR A 56 7.23 12.46 47.41
CA THR A 56 6.13 11.52 47.64
C THR A 56 4.99 11.78 46.67
N ILE A 57 4.52 10.72 46.03
CA ILE A 57 3.44 10.74 45.04
C ILE A 57 2.41 9.67 45.43
N ALA A 58 1.13 10.02 45.31
CA ALA A 58 0.01 9.11 45.52
C ALA A 58 -0.80 8.97 44.23
N ARG A 59 -1.20 7.74 43.89
CA ARG A 59 -2.00 7.42 42.69
C ARG A 59 -3.01 6.33 43.02
N SER A 60 -4.22 6.42 42.46
CA SER A 60 -5.27 5.41 42.65
C SER A 60 -4.94 4.05 42.00
N SER A 61 -4.07 4.04 40.99
CA SER A 61 -3.66 2.83 40.26
C SER A 61 -2.20 2.48 40.50
N ASN A 62 -1.88 1.18 40.39
CA ASN A 62 -0.50 0.70 40.35
C ASN A 62 0.17 0.89 38.98
N LYS A 63 -0.59 1.24 37.93
CA LYS A 63 -0.03 1.60 36.62
C LYS A 63 0.10 3.11 36.54
N ILE A 64 1.34 3.60 36.48
CA ILE A 64 1.68 5.01 36.52
C ILE A 64 2.18 5.44 35.14
N ASP A 65 1.54 6.44 34.53
CA ASP A 65 1.89 6.97 33.21
C ASP A 65 1.93 8.51 33.12
N ASP A 66 1.69 9.20 34.24
CA ASP A 66 1.51 10.66 34.29
C ASP A 66 2.57 11.40 35.12
N VAL A 67 3.54 10.66 35.67
CA VAL A 67 4.54 11.22 36.61
C VAL A 67 5.85 11.59 35.94
N ILE A 68 6.32 10.77 35.00
CA ILE A 68 7.53 11.02 34.22
C ILE A 68 7.10 11.03 32.76
N GLU A 69 7.36 12.13 32.05
CA GLU A 69 7.01 12.28 30.65
C GLU A 69 7.62 11.14 29.82
N GLY A 70 6.78 10.45 29.04
CA GLY A 70 7.20 9.34 28.18
C GLY A 70 7.52 8.03 28.91
N VAL A 71 7.29 7.92 30.22
CA VAL A 71 7.53 6.69 30.99
C VAL A 71 6.26 6.17 31.62
N THR A 72 5.98 4.90 31.37
CA THR A 72 4.93 4.15 32.06
C THR A 72 5.56 3.01 32.86
N PHE A 73 5.22 2.89 34.13
CA PHE A 73 5.68 1.80 34.99
C PHE A 73 4.55 1.24 35.83
N THR A 74 4.68 -0.02 36.23
CA THR A 74 3.70 -0.70 37.07
C THR A 74 4.34 -1.08 38.40
N LEU A 75 3.74 -0.64 39.50
CA LEU A 75 4.11 -1.00 40.87
C LEU A 75 3.67 -2.44 41.15
N GLN A 76 4.62 -3.29 41.54
CA GLN A 76 4.36 -4.71 41.81
C GLN A 76 4.43 -5.06 43.30
N GLY A 77 5.09 -4.22 44.10
CA GLY A 77 5.28 -4.42 45.53
C GLY A 77 6.12 -3.30 46.13
N GLU A 78 6.20 -3.29 47.45
CA GLU A 78 6.99 -2.32 48.20
C GLU A 78 8.49 -2.62 48.08
N GLY A 79 9.29 -1.56 47.99
CA GLY A 79 10.75 -1.66 47.91
C GLY A 79 11.38 -0.43 47.28
N GLU A 80 12.69 -0.51 47.09
CA GLU A 80 13.48 0.50 46.37
C GLU A 80 14.02 -0.11 45.08
N THR A 81 13.98 0.66 44.00
CA THR A 81 14.54 0.26 42.70
C THR A 81 15.07 1.48 41.96
N VAL A 82 16.03 1.24 41.05
CA VAL A 82 16.59 2.26 40.18
C VAL A 82 16.11 1.97 38.76
N ILE A 83 15.53 2.97 38.11
CA ILE A 83 15.10 2.90 36.72
C ILE A 83 16.18 3.60 35.87
N ASP A 84 16.81 2.84 34.99
CA ASP A 84 17.84 3.35 34.06
C ASP A 84 17.22 3.46 32.66
N ILE A 85 17.06 4.69 32.17
CA ILE A 85 16.46 4.98 30.87
C ILE A 85 17.59 5.15 29.86
N LYS A 86 17.68 4.20 28.93
CA LYS A 86 18.67 4.19 27.84
C LYS A 86 17.99 4.21 26.49
N ARG A 87 18.70 4.74 25.49
CA ARG A 87 18.29 4.65 24.09
C ARG A 87 18.38 3.20 23.62
N ASP A 88 17.37 2.75 22.90
CA ASP A 88 17.36 1.43 22.27
C ASP A 88 18.04 1.49 20.89
N GLU A 89 19.37 1.39 20.88
CA GLU A 89 20.15 1.36 19.64
C GLU A 89 19.83 0.15 18.76
N ALA A 90 19.38 -0.97 19.36
CA ALA A 90 19.06 -2.18 18.62
C ALA A 90 17.79 -1.97 17.77
N ALA A 91 16.77 -1.30 18.33
CA ALA A 91 15.57 -0.93 17.59
C ALA A 91 15.89 0.01 16.41
N VAL A 92 16.78 0.99 16.59
CA VAL A 92 17.21 1.89 15.50
C VAL A 92 17.93 1.12 14.40
N LEU A 93 18.85 0.24 14.78
CA LEU A 93 19.60 -0.59 13.83
C LEU A 93 18.67 -1.51 13.02
N ASP A 94 17.69 -2.14 13.67
CA ASP A 94 16.69 -2.99 13.02
C ASP A 94 15.83 -2.19 12.05
N ALA A 95 15.36 -0.99 12.44
CA ALA A 95 14.60 -0.11 11.56
C ALA A 95 15.41 0.29 10.31
N VAL A 96 16.68 0.66 10.48
CA VAL A 96 17.56 1.00 9.36
C VAL A 96 17.85 -0.21 8.47
N ARG A 97 18.04 -1.40 9.04
CA ARG A 97 18.21 -2.64 8.26
C ARG A 97 16.99 -2.91 7.39
N LYS A 98 15.79 -2.85 7.96
CA LYS A 98 14.52 -3.03 7.24
C LYS A 98 14.34 -1.97 6.14
N PHE A 99 14.74 -0.73 6.40
CA PHE A 99 14.73 0.33 5.38
C PHE A 99 15.63 -0.02 4.18
N VAL A 100 16.86 -0.47 4.44
CA VAL A 100 17.82 -0.88 3.40
C VAL A 100 17.29 -2.08 2.60
N GLU A 101 16.72 -3.07 3.28
CA GLU A 101 16.10 -4.24 2.65
C GLU A 101 14.93 -3.84 1.75
N GLN A 102 14.01 -3.00 2.24
CA GLN A 102 12.84 -2.57 1.50
C GLN A 102 13.21 -1.70 0.28
N TYR A 103 14.22 -0.83 0.42
CA TYR A 103 14.75 -0.07 -0.70
C TYR A 103 15.30 -1.01 -1.78
N ASN A 104 16.17 -1.95 -1.39
CA ASN A 104 16.78 -2.90 -2.33
C ASN A 104 15.76 -3.80 -3.02
N SER A 105 14.75 -4.27 -2.27
CA SER A 105 13.62 -5.03 -2.80
C SER A 105 12.85 -4.22 -3.86
N THR A 106 12.56 -2.94 -3.56
CA THR A 106 11.84 -2.04 -4.48
C THR A 106 12.66 -1.78 -5.75
N MET A 107 13.95 -1.48 -5.63
CA MET A 107 14.83 -1.26 -6.78
C MET A 107 14.98 -2.53 -7.63
N SER A 108 15.11 -3.69 -7.00
CA SER A 108 15.15 -5.00 -7.68
C SER A 108 13.86 -5.28 -8.43
N PHE A 109 12.71 -4.98 -7.83
CA PHE A 109 11.41 -5.11 -8.48
C PHE A 109 11.32 -4.21 -9.72
N ILE A 110 11.67 -2.93 -9.60
CA ILE A 110 11.66 -2.00 -10.75
C ILE A 110 12.59 -2.49 -11.85
N GLN A 111 13.81 -2.91 -11.51
CA GLN A 111 14.78 -3.42 -12.47
C GLN A 111 14.25 -4.67 -13.19
N SER A 112 13.65 -5.63 -12.47
CA SER A 112 13.10 -6.86 -13.05
C SER A 112 11.98 -6.61 -14.07
N ARG A 113 11.27 -5.48 -13.95
CA ARG A 113 10.18 -5.10 -14.86
C ARG A 113 10.64 -4.22 -16.01
N SER A 114 11.69 -3.42 -15.80
CA SER A 114 12.15 -2.39 -16.76
C SER A 114 13.39 -2.76 -17.56
N SER A 115 14.11 -3.83 -17.19
CA SER A 115 15.25 -4.36 -17.95
C SER A 115 14.84 -4.97 -19.28
N ASP A 116 15.83 -5.33 -20.10
CA ASP A 116 15.60 -5.97 -21.39
C ASP A 116 14.76 -7.25 -21.28
N GLY A 117 13.66 -7.32 -22.03
CA GLY A 117 12.69 -8.42 -21.97
C GLY A 117 11.66 -8.31 -20.83
N GLY A 118 11.75 -7.27 -19.99
CA GLY A 118 10.75 -6.98 -18.96
C GLY A 118 9.45 -6.40 -19.54
N VAL A 119 8.33 -6.67 -18.88
CA VAL A 119 7.00 -6.24 -19.36
C VAL A 119 6.83 -4.71 -19.40
N LEU A 120 7.66 -3.97 -18.67
CA LEU A 120 7.71 -2.51 -18.63
C LEU A 120 9.05 -1.97 -19.15
N GLN A 121 9.71 -2.73 -20.03
CA GLN A 121 10.93 -2.27 -20.71
C GLN A 121 10.66 -0.94 -21.43
N GLY A 122 11.54 0.04 -21.21
CA GLY A 122 11.40 1.37 -21.77
C GLY A 122 10.32 2.25 -21.12
N ASP A 123 9.68 1.81 -20.03
CA ASP A 123 8.77 2.67 -19.27
C ASP A 123 9.53 3.80 -18.57
N THR A 124 9.36 5.01 -19.09
CA THR A 124 10.05 6.21 -18.62
C THR A 124 9.60 6.67 -17.24
N LEU A 125 8.38 6.30 -16.81
CA LEU A 125 7.85 6.65 -15.50
C LEU A 125 8.54 5.82 -14.42
N LEU A 126 8.67 4.50 -14.61
CA LEU A 126 9.39 3.65 -13.66
C LEU A 126 10.86 4.03 -13.54
N MET A 127 11.52 4.35 -14.66
CA MET A 127 12.91 4.83 -14.65
C MET A 127 13.03 6.16 -13.88
N ARG A 128 12.06 7.07 -14.03
CA ARG A 128 12.02 8.33 -13.28
C ARG A 128 11.83 8.09 -11.78
N ILE A 129 10.93 7.20 -11.39
CA ILE A 129 10.69 6.84 -9.97
C ILE A 129 11.97 6.28 -9.35
N ALA A 130 12.64 5.32 -10.01
CA ALA A 130 13.89 4.74 -9.52
C ALA A 130 15.00 5.80 -9.37
N PHE A 131 15.11 6.72 -10.34
CA PHE A 131 16.06 7.83 -10.26
C PHE A 131 15.74 8.80 -9.12
N GLN A 132 14.47 9.19 -8.96
CA GLN A 132 14.04 10.08 -7.89
C GLN A 132 14.28 9.46 -6.51
N LEU A 133 13.94 8.18 -6.33
CA LEU A 133 14.19 7.46 -5.08
C LEU A 133 15.68 7.47 -4.71
N ARG A 134 16.55 7.16 -5.67
CA ARG A 134 18.00 7.23 -5.47
C ARG A 134 18.45 8.66 -5.14
N SER A 135 17.95 9.65 -5.87
CA SER A 135 18.29 11.05 -5.67
C SER A 135 17.93 11.52 -4.26
N ASP A 136 16.70 11.27 -3.80
CA ASP A 136 16.22 11.74 -2.51
C ASP A 136 16.97 11.10 -1.33
N ILE A 137 17.40 9.83 -1.47
CA ILE A 137 18.20 9.12 -0.47
C ILE A 137 19.64 9.63 -0.40
N THR A 138 20.23 9.94 -1.55
CA THR A 138 21.63 10.45 -1.61
C THR A 138 21.73 11.95 -1.38
N ALA A 139 20.60 12.66 -1.42
CA ALA A 139 20.56 14.09 -1.21
C ALA A 139 20.91 14.45 0.23
N ARG A 140 21.71 15.50 0.38
CA ARG A 140 22.04 16.07 1.68
C ARG A 140 20.78 16.59 2.38
N VAL A 141 20.79 16.55 3.70
CA VAL A 141 19.82 17.17 4.60
C VAL A 141 20.55 18.30 5.29
N ASP A 142 20.23 19.53 4.90
CA ASP A 142 20.75 20.71 5.60
C ASP A 142 20.09 20.81 6.99
N GLY A 143 20.80 21.34 7.99
CA GLY A 143 20.31 21.45 9.37
C GLY A 143 20.63 20.26 10.30
N ALA A 144 20.98 19.08 9.77
CA ALA A 144 21.80 18.11 10.51
C ALA A 144 23.24 18.62 10.46
N GLY A 145 23.93 18.76 11.61
CA GLY A 145 25.28 19.34 11.67
C GLY A 145 26.23 18.83 10.57
N LEU A 146 27.26 19.62 10.23
CA LEU A 146 28.12 19.38 9.05
C LEU A 146 28.67 17.93 8.93
N ALA A 147 28.76 17.19 10.04
CA ALA A 147 29.23 15.81 10.08
C ALA A 147 28.21 14.77 9.57
N TYR A 148 26.91 14.91 9.88
CA TYR A 148 25.87 13.89 9.61
C TYR A 148 24.73 14.40 8.71
N ASN A 149 25.08 15.18 7.69
CA ASN A 149 24.13 15.76 6.74
C ASN A 149 23.74 14.85 5.56
N GLN A 150 24.15 13.57 5.55
CA GLN A 150 23.81 12.63 4.49
C GLN A 150 23.87 11.18 5.00
N LEU A 151 23.08 10.28 4.41
CA LEU A 151 23.03 8.87 4.81
C LEU A 151 24.40 8.17 4.74
N ALA A 152 25.25 8.56 3.78
CA ALA A 152 26.60 8.02 3.67
C ALA A 152 27.48 8.31 4.90
N ALA A 153 27.24 9.43 5.59
CA ALA A 153 27.97 9.80 6.80
C ALA A 153 27.62 8.90 8.00
N VAL A 154 26.39 8.37 8.04
CA VAL A 154 25.91 7.44 9.07
C VAL A 154 26.03 5.96 8.64
N GLY A 155 26.83 5.68 7.60
CA GLY A 155 27.13 4.32 7.17
C GLY A 155 26.15 3.69 6.18
N ILE A 156 25.20 4.45 5.62
CA ILE A 156 24.27 3.95 4.61
C ILE A 156 24.66 4.49 3.24
N SER A 157 25.09 3.60 2.34
CA SER A 157 25.62 4.01 1.04
C SER A 157 24.96 3.28 -0.11
N ILE A 158 24.84 3.94 -1.26
CA ILE A 158 24.35 3.35 -2.51
C ILE A 158 25.53 3.19 -3.46
N ASP A 159 25.70 1.99 -4.00
CA ASP A 159 26.77 1.68 -4.95
C ASP A 159 26.47 2.18 -6.39
N ARG A 160 27.36 1.91 -7.33
CA ARG A 160 27.16 2.27 -8.75
C ARG A 160 25.93 1.61 -9.37
N HIS A 161 25.54 0.42 -8.88
CA HIS A 161 24.41 -0.35 -9.37
C HIS A 161 23.07 0.08 -8.76
N GLY A 162 23.09 1.00 -7.79
CA GLY A 162 21.88 1.46 -7.11
C GLY A 162 21.50 0.56 -5.94
N THR A 163 22.40 -0.32 -5.49
CA THR A 163 22.18 -1.18 -4.32
C THR A 163 22.63 -0.45 -3.06
N MET A 164 21.73 -0.39 -2.08
CA MET A 164 21.99 0.19 -0.78
C MET A 164 22.68 -0.84 0.15
N THR A 165 23.65 -0.36 0.90
CA THR A 165 24.41 -1.13 1.89
C THR A 165 24.46 -0.38 3.21
N LEU A 166 24.51 -1.14 4.31
CA LEU A 166 24.60 -0.62 5.67
C LEU A 166 25.92 -1.05 6.31
N ASN A 167 26.68 -0.10 6.81
CA ASN A 167 27.77 -0.30 7.73
C ASN A 167 27.26 -0.05 9.15
N GLU A 168 26.93 -1.12 9.87
CA GLU A 168 26.39 -1.02 11.22
C GLU A 168 27.36 -0.41 12.23
N ALA A 169 28.67 -0.58 12.03
CA ALA A 169 29.67 -0.01 12.93
C ALA A 169 29.67 1.53 12.84
N LYS A 170 29.61 2.07 11.62
CA LYS A 170 29.48 3.52 11.39
C LYS A 170 28.16 4.09 11.90
N LEU A 171 27.07 3.33 11.77
CA LEU A 171 25.78 3.77 12.29
C LEU A 171 25.81 3.84 13.83
N ARG A 172 26.39 2.82 14.50
CA ARG A 172 26.57 2.85 15.96
C ARG A 172 27.47 3.99 16.41
N GLU A 173 28.57 4.23 15.69
CA GLU A 173 29.46 5.37 15.96
C GLU A 173 28.71 6.70 15.85
N ALA A 174 27.92 6.89 14.79
CA ALA A 174 27.13 8.11 14.60
C ALA A 174 26.04 8.29 15.68
N LEU A 175 25.38 7.21 16.09
CA LEU A 175 24.38 7.25 17.16
C LEU A 175 24.99 7.55 18.54
N ALA A 176 26.23 7.13 18.76
CA ALA A 176 26.98 7.42 19.99
C ALA A 176 27.51 8.87 20.01
N ASP A 177 27.94 9.39 18.85
CA ASP A 177 28.50 10.74 18.71
C ASP A 177 27.42 11.83 18.74
N ASP A 178 26.44 11.77 17.82
CA ASP A 178 25.35 12.76 17.74
C ASP A 178 24.01 12.11 17.30
N PRO A 179 23.28 11.52 18.26
CA PRO A 179 22.00 10.86 17.99
C PRO A 179 20.90 11.82 17.54
N GLU A 180 20.96 13.09 17.95
CA GLU A 180 19.99 14.10 17.50
C GLU A 180 20.21 14.45 16.02
N ALA A 181 21.46 14.57 15.57
CA ALA A 181 21.76 14.76 14.16
C ALA A 181 21.34 13.55 13.32
N VAL A 182 21.55 12.32 13.80
CA VAL A 182 21.03 11.11 13.13
C VAL A 182 19.51 11.13 13.06
N GLN A 183 18.82 11.48 14.15
CA GLN A 183 17.35 11.59 14.15
C GLN A 183 16.87 12.63 13.13
N LYS A 184 17.47 13.82 13.10
CA LYS A 184 17.14 14.88 12.14
C LYS A 184 17.41 14.47 10.70
N LEU A 185 18.53 13.77 10.44
CA LEU A 185 18.85 13.26 9.10
C LEU A 185 17.72 12.38 8.53
N PHE A 186 17.12 11.53 9.36
CA PHE A 186 16.00 10.69 8.93
C PHE A 186 14.67 11.45 8.95
N ALA A 187 14.30 12.00 10.10
CA ALA A 187 12.94 12.38 10.43
C ALA A 187 12.73 13.88 10.66
N ALA A 188 13.69 14.74 10.29
CA ALA A 188 13.43 16.18 10.30
C ALA A 188 12.21 16.49 9.41
N THR A 189 11.26 17.20 9.97
CA THR A 189 10.13 17.80 9.26
C THR A 189 10.28 19.30 9.40
N GLN A 190 10.07 20.06 8.33
CA GLN A 190 10.30 21.51 8.38
C GLN A 190 9.57 22.23 9.53
N ASP A 191 10.36 22.85 10.39
CA ASP A 191 10.18 24.22 10.90
C ASP A 191 11.17 25.17 10.19
N ALA A 192 11.09 26.47 10.49
CA ALA A 192 11.62 27.69 9.85
C ALA A 192 12.92 27.69 9.00
N ASP A 193 13.80 26.69 9.10
CA ASP A 193 15.09 26.62 8.38
C ASP A 193 15.08 25.71 7.13
N GLY A 194 13.94 25.09 6.79
CA GLY A 194 13.62 24.76 5.38
C GLY A 194 14.12 23.45 4.76
N PHE A 195 14.38 22.39 5.54
CA PHE A 195 14.77 21.09 4.98
C PHE A 195 14.05 19.88 5.59
N ASP A 196 13.69 18.93 4.72
CA ASP A 196 13.08 17.66 5.09
C ASP A 196 14.15 16.57 5.22
N GLY A 197 14.03 15.76 6.27
CA GLY A 197 14.77 14.52 6.45
C GLY A 197 14.47 13.52 5.35
N VAL A 198 15.25 12.45 5.27
CA VAL A 198 15.10 11.43 4.22
C VAL A 198 13.70 10.81 4.24
N THR A 199 13.14 10.48 5.40
CA THR A 199 11.84 9.81 5.47
C THR A 199 10.70 10.74 5.09
N ALA A 200 10.74 12.01 5.52
CA ALA A 200 9.75 13.01 5.15
C ALA A 200 9.73 13.26 3.62
N ARG A 201 10.91 13.36 3.00
CA ARG A 201 11.02 13.48 1.53
C ARG A 201 10.43 12.27 0.82
N LEU A 202 10.77 11.07 1.26
CA LEU A 202 10.26 9.82 0.68
C LEU A 202 8.74 9.71 0.85
N GLU A 203 8.20 10.08 2.01
CA GLU A 203 6.77 10.07 2.26
C GLU A 203 6.02 11.01 1.31
N SER A 204 6.52 12.25 1.14
CA SER A 204 5.96 13.21 0.17
C SER A 204 5.94 12.64 -1.26
N ARG A 205 7.02 11.95 -1.68
CA ARG A 205 7.04 11.27 -2.98
C ARG A 205 6.01 10.16 -3.09
N PHE A 206 5.94 9.29 -2.07
CA PHE A 206 5.01 8.18 -2.06
C PHE A 206 3.57 8.66 -2.09
N GLN A 207 3.22 9.72 -1.36
CA GLN A 207 1.91 10.35 -1.44
C GLN A 207 1.61 10.80 -2.88
N ALA A 208 2.52 11.54 -3.53
CA ALA A 208 2.31 11.99 -4.91
C ALA A 208 2.21 10.84 -5.94
N TRP A 209 2.90 9.72 -5.73
CA TRP A 209 2.88 8.60 -6.66
C TRP A 209 1.69 7.65 -6.44
N LEU A 210 1.33 7.41 -5.17
CA LEU A 210 0.38 6.38 -4.74
C LEU A 210 -1.02 6.93 -4.41
N GLN A 211 -1.22 8.24 -4.43
CA GLN A 211 -2.53 8.84 -4.18
C GLN A 211 -3.61 8.18 -5.06
N ALA A 212 -4.70 7.74 -4.42
CA ALA A 212 -5.79 7.11 -5.14
C ALA A 212 -6.47 8.12 -6.09
N GLY A 213 -6.73 7.69 -7.33
CA GLY A 213 -7.43 8.48 -8.34
C GLY A 213 -6.57 9.50 -9.09
N ASP A 214 -5.75 10.27 -8.38
CA ASP A 214 -4.97 11.39 -8.96
C ASP A 214 -3.45 11.21 -8.87
N GLY A 215 -2.99 10.17 -8.18
CA GLY A 215 -1.57 9.84 -8.10
C GLY A 215 -1.00 9.43 -9.46
N LEU A 216 0.31 9.64 -9.61
CA LEU A 216 1.01 9.41 -10.88
C LEU A 216 0.84 7.98 -11.43
N LEU A 217 0.82 6.97 -10.56
CA LEU A 217 0.61 5.58 -10.97
C LEU A 217 -0.85 5.31 -11.35
N ALA A 218 -1.81 5.89 -10.62
CA ALA A 218 -3.23 5.77 -10.93
C ALA A 218 -3.55 6.40 -12.31
N ALA A 219 -2.98 7.58 -12.60
CA ALA A 219 -3.12 8.23 -13.90
C ALA A 219 -2.53 7.37 -15.04
N ARG A 220 -1.38 6.72 -14.81
CA ARG A 220 -0.76 5.80 -15.79
C ARG A 220 -1.63 4.57 -16.04
N GLN A 221 -2.19 3.97 -15.00
CA GLN A 221 -3.13 2.85 -15.12
C GLN A 221 -4.38 3.25 -15.90
N LYS A 222 -4.97 4.41 -15.60
CA LYS A 222 -6.12 4.95 -16.35
C LYS A 222 -5.80 5.13 -17.83
N MET A 223 -4.64 5.69 -18.16
CA MET A 223 -4.19 5.86 -19.54
C MET A 223 -4.10 4.52 -20.29
N PHE A 224 -3.57 3.47 -19.66
CA PHE A 224 -3.55 2.13 -20.26
C PHE A 224 -4.96 1.55 -20.41
N GLY A 225 -5.83 1.75 -19.42
CA GLY A 225 -7.25 1.38 -19.50
C GLY A 225 -7.98 2.02 -20.68
N ASP A 226 -7.78 3.32 -20.87
CA ASP A 226 -8.40 4.07 -21.97
C ASP A 226 -7.86 3.62 -23.35
N ARG A 227 -6.57 3.26 -23.44
CA ARG A 227 -5.98 2.69 -24.66
C ARG A 227 -6.52 1.29 -24.97
N MET A 228 -6.70 0.44 -23.98
CA MET A 228 -7.30 -0.88 -24.17
C MET A 228 -8.70 -0.75 -24.76
N LYS A 229 -9.54 0.12 -24.18
CA LYS A 229 -10.89 0.40 -24.72
C LYS A 229 -10.86 0.87 -26.16
N ALA A 230 -9.99 1.81 -26.50
CA ALA A 230 -9.88 2.29 -27.88
C ALA A 230 -9.42 1.21 -28.87
N ILE A 231 -8.58 0.27 -28.42
CA ILE A 231 -8.16 -0.89 -29.22
C ILE A 231 -9.35 -1.85 -29.40
N ASP A 232 -10.09 -2.15 -28.33
CA ASP A 232 -11.28 -3.00 -28.37
C ASP A 232 -12.32 -2.46 -29.36
N ASP A 233 -12.62 -1.15 -29.28
CA ASP A 233 -13.51 -0.46 -30.22
C ASP A 233 -13.03 -0.59 -31.68
N SER A 234 -11.72 -0.53 -31.92
CA SER A 234 -11.13 -0.69 -33.25
C SER A 234 -11.23 -2.12 -33.76
N ILE A 235 -11.12 -3.12 -32.87
CA ILE A 235 -11.28 -4.54 -33.22
C ILE A 235 -12.72 -4.77 -33.67
N GLU A 236 -13.71 -4.32 -32.90
CA GLU A 236 -15.12 -4.48 -33.27
C GLU A 236 -15.46 -3.83 -34.62
N GLN A 237 -14.93 -2.62 -34.88
CA GLN A 237 -15.13 -1.96 -36.16
C GLN A 237 -14.50 -2.75 -37.32
N MET A 238 -13.34 -3.39 -37.09
CA MET A 238 -12.70 -4.23 -38.09
C MET A 238 -13.52 -5.49 -38.38
N GLU A 239 -14.02 -6.15 -37.35
CA GLU A 239 -14.88 -7.33 -37.46
C GLU A 239 -16.14 -7.02 -38.27
N ARG A 240 -16.83 -5.92 -37.97
CA ARG A 240 -17.99 -5.45 -38.76
C ARG A 240 -17.65 -5.22 -40.24
N ARG A 241 -16.46 -4.67 -40.54
CA ARG A 241 -16.02 -4.46 -41.93
C ARG A 241 -15.72 -5.78 -42.65
N LEU A 242 -15.13 -6.75 -41.95
CA LEU A 242 -14.85 -8.07 -42.50
C LEU A 242 -16.16 -8.80 -42.85
N GLU A 243 -17.17 -8.71 -41.98
CA GLU A 243 -18.49 -9.29 -42.22
C GLU A 243 -19.19 -8.68 -43.45
N ILE A 244 -19.20 -7.35 -43.58
CA ILE A 244 -19.76 -6.69 -44.77
C ILE A 244 -19.01 -7.11 -46.05
N ARG A 245 -17.69 -7.24 -45.98
CA ARG A 245 -16.87 -7.66 -47.11
C ARG A 245 -17.18 -9.11 -47.53
N GLU A 246 -17.35 -10.01 -46.57
CA GLU A 246 -17.77 -11.39 -46.81
C GLU A 246 -19.14 -11.43 -47.50
N GLN A 247 -20.13 -10.70 -46.99
CA GLN A 247 -21.46 -10.61 -47.59
C GLN A 247 -21.42 -10.05 -49.03
N ASN A 248 -20.57 -9.05 -49.29
CA ASN A 248 -20.39 -8.50 -50.63
C ASN A 248 -19.76 -9.52 -51.59
N LEU A 249 -18.72 -10.23 -51.14
CA LEU A 249 -18.08 -11.27 -51.94
C LEU A 249 -19.05 -12.42 -52.23
N MET A 250 -19.85 -12.83 -51.25
CA MET A 250 -20.87 -13.86 -51.43
C MET A 250 -21.94 -13.43 -52.45
N ARG A 251 -22.41 -12.17 -52.39
CA ARG A 251 -23.32 -11.63 -53.40
C ARG A 251 -22.72 -11.58 -54.79
N GLN A 252 -21.45 -11.18 -54.92
CA GLN A 252 -20.75 -11.18 -56.20
C GLN A 252 -20.60 -12.61 -56.75
N PHE A 253 -20.30 -13.58 -55.90
CA PHE A 253 -20.17 -14.98 -56.29
C PHE A 253 -21.50 -15.54 -56.83
N ILE A 254 -22.61 -15.34 -56.11
CA ILE A 254 -23.95 -15.75 -56.56
C ILE A 254 -24.32 -15.10 -57.90
N ALA A 255 -24.08 -13.80 -58.05
CA ALA A 255 -24.37 -13.10 -59.31
C ALA A 255 -23.52 -13.64 -60.48
N LEU A 256 -22.25 -13.99 -60.24
CA LEU A 256 -21.40 -14.63 -61.24
C LEU A 256 -21.93 -16.03 -61.62
N GLU A 257 -22.42 -16.82 -60.66
CA GLU A 257 -23.07 -18.11 -60.94
C GLU A 257 -24.32 -17.95 -61.82
N GLU A 258 -25.17 -16.97 -61.54
CA GLU A 258 -26.35 -16.67 -62.36
C GLU A 258 -25.98 -16.27 -63.79
N VAL A 259 -24.97 -15.40 -63.96
CA VAL A 259 -24.46 -14.99 -65.28
C VAL A 259 -23.88 -16.19 -66.04
N MET A 260 -23.14 -17.07 -65.37
CA MET A 260 -22.62 -18.30 -65.99
C MET A 260 -23.75 -19.24 -66.43
N ALA A 261 -24.78 -19.42 -65.60
CA ALA A 261 -25.95 -20.23 -65.95
C ALA A 261 -26.69 -19.63 -67.17
N ALA A 262 -26.88 -18.32 -67.20
CA ALA A 262 -27.46 -17.63 -68.35
C ALA A 262 -26.62 -17.81 -69.62
N PHE A 263 -25.28 -17.68 -69.53
CA PHE A 263 -24.38 -17.93 -70.65
C PHE A 263 -24.44 -19.37 -71.14
N GLN A 264 -24.51 -20.37 -70.26
CA GLN A 264 -24.70 -21.77 -70.65
C GLN A 264 -26.02 -21.96 -71.40
N THR A 265 -27.10 -21.36 -70.90
CA THR A 265 -28.42 -21.44 -71.53
C THR A 265 -28.42 -20.77 -72.90
N GLN A 266 -27.74 -19.63 -73.03
CA GLN A 266 -27.57 -18.91 -74.29
C GLN A 266 -26.71 -19.70 -75.29
N ALA A 267 -25.63 -20.33 -74.82
CA ALA A 267 -24.79 -21.20 -75.66
C ALA A 267 -25.59 -22.39 -76.20
N MET A 268 -26.39 -23.06 -75.36
CA MET A 268 -27.29 -24.14 -75.78
C MET A 268 -28.35 -23.66 -76.79
N TRP A 269 -28.91 -22.47 -76.58
CA TRP A 269 -29.86 -21.88 -77.53
C TRP A 269 -29.23 -21.58 -78.89
N LEU A 270 -28.03 -21.00 -78.90
CA LEU A 270 -27.27 -20.73 -80.13
C LEU A 270 -26.91 -22.03 -80.86
N GLU A 271 -26.47 -23.06 -80.13
CA GLU A 271 -26.19 -24.37 -80.70
C GLU A 271 -27.45 -24.99 -81.33
N GLY A 272 -28.60 -24.88 -80.65
CA GLY A 272 -29.89 -25.29 -81.19
C GLY A 272 -30.28 -24.55 -82.47
N GLN A 273 -30.05 -23.23 -82.54
CA GLN A 273 -30.29 -22.44 -83.76
C GLN A 273 -29.35 -22.83 -84.90
N ILE A 274 -28.06 -23.03 -84.63
CA ILE A 274 -27.08 -23.46 -85.62
C ILE A 274 -27.48 -24.83 -86.19
N ASN A 275 -27.93 -25.76 -85.33
CA ASN A 275 -28.43 -27.06 -85.77
C ASN A 275 -29.70 -26.95 -86.62
N GLN A 276 -30.64 -26.05 -86.28
CA GLN A 276 -31.82 -25.80 -87.11
C GLN A 276 -31.46 -25.18 -88.47
N LEU A 277 -30.53 -24.22 -88.51
CA LEU A 277 -30.03 -23.63 -89.74
C LEU A 277 -29.37 -24.69 -90.63
N ASN A 278 -28.54 -25.57 -90.04
CA ASN A 278 -27.92 -26.69 -90.75
C ASN A 278 -28.97 -27.65 -91.33
N LEU A 279 -30.02 -27.99 -90.56
CA LEU A 279 -31.12 -28.84 -91.02
C LEU A 279 -31.94 -28.16 -92.14
N MET A 280 -32.18 -26.85 -92.06
CA MET A 280 -32.85 -26.08 -93.12
C MET A 280 -32.03 -25.99 -94.41
N THR A 281 -30.70 -25.83 -94.32
CA THR A 281 -29.81 -25.88 -95.48
C THR A 281 -29.76 -27.27 -96.11
N ALA A 282 -29.79 -28.34 -95.30
CA ALA A 282 -29.86 -29.71 -95.81
C ALA A 282 -31.21 -30.01 -96.50
N ALA A 283 -32.33 -29.60 -95.90
CA ALA A 283 -33.67 -29.80 -96.47
C ALA A 283 -33.90 -29.00 -97.78
N SER A 284 -33.32 -27.81 -97.89
CA SER A 284 -33.37 -27.00 -99.13
C SER A 284 -32.46 -27.55 -100.24
N ALA A 285 -31.35 -28.20 -99.89
CA ALA A 285 -30.52 -28.94 -100.86
C ALA A 285 -31.22 -30.21 -101.39
N GLN A 286 -32.03 -30.87 -100.56
CA GLN A 286 -32.78 -32.08 -100.93
C GLN A 286 -34.03 -31.81 -101.79
N ARG A 287 -34.66 -30.63 -101.68
CA ARG A 287 -35.76 -30.19 -102.56
C ARG A 287 -35.30 -29.67 -103.93
N ARG A 288 -33.99 -29.50 -104.15
CA ARG A 288 -33.39 -29.07 -105.43
C ARG A 288 -32.81 -30.22 -106.27
N ARG A 289 -33.11 -31.47 -105.91
CA ARG A 289 -32.92 -32.66 -106.74
C ARG A 289 -34.28 -33.21 -107.13
#